data_AF-A0A7W1V1T6-F1
#
_entry.id   AF-A0A7W1V1T6-F1
#
_cell.length_a   1.000
_cell.length_b   1.000
_cell.length_c   1.000
_cell.angle_alpha   90.00
_cell.angle_beta   90.00
_cell.angle_gamma   90.00
#
_symmetry.space_group_name_H-M   'P 1'
#
loop_
_entity.id
_entity.type
_entity.pdbx_description
1 polymer ?
#
loop_
_entity_poly.entity_id
_entity_poly.type
_entity_poly.pdbx_seq_one_letter_code
_entity_poly.pdbx_strand_id
1 'polypeptide(L)'
;ADTLTEDFDLSYRAQMKGWQFKYLEDFSTPAELPPLVSALKSQQFRWTKGGAETARKNLRTLFSSPLSLSVKLHGAFHLIYSFGFVSIITYALLTVPLLFVKEFYPEYSFLFKISGFVGISFCIYILHYFISYFHNTKGTVGKKLYSFLFQFPLFISLFIGLSLSNSVGIIQGYLGIKSGFVRTPKFNSLHNKNGLMKSKYANTKVNWLTLIEALLIFYFLFGLIQAFYFKNYGSLPILLMAFTGFNMIFWLSIDESRKKSLVPLHD
;
A
#
# COMPACT_ATOMS: atom_id res chain seq x y z
N ALA A 1 -15.03 11.60 16.23
CA ALA A 1 -14.62 10.20 16.09
C ALA A 1 -13.21 10.05 16.63
N ASP A 2 -12.91 8.97 17.37
CA ASP A 2 -11.60 8.76 18.02
C ASP A 2 -10.51 8.30 17.05
N THR A 3 -10.93 7.63 15.97
CA THR A 3 -10.10 7.09 14.89
C THR A 3 -10.56 7.68 13.55
N LEU A 4 -9.66 7.73 12.57
CA LEU A 4 -10.00 8.12 11.19
C LEU A 4 -10.80 7.07 10.41
N THR A 5 -10.95 5.87 10.98
CA THR A 5 -11.76 4.74 10.47
C THR A 5 -12.73 4.31 11.57
N GLU A 6 -13.76 5.11 11.78
CA GLU A 6 -14.77 4.89 12.83
C GLU A 6 -15.59 3.62 12.62
N ASP A 7 -15.80 3.25 11.36
CA ASP A 7 -16.44 2.01 10.93
C ASP A 7 -15.64 0.79 11.42
N PHE A 8 -14.32 0.81 11.20
CA PHE A 8 -13.43 -0.25 11.59
C PHE A 8 -13.37 -0.43 13.11
N ASP A 9 -13.29 0.66 13.88
CA ASP A 9 -13.37 0.64 15.35
C ASP A 9 -14.72 0.08 15.84
N LEU A 10 -15.82 0.54 15.24
CA LEU A 10 -17.16 0.11 15.61
C LEU A 10 -17.36 -1.39 15.37
N SER A 11 -16.90 -1.91 14.23
CA SER A 11 -16.99 -3.33 13.89
C SER A 11 -16.31 -4.21 14.94
N TYR A 12 -15.09 -3.86 15.38
CA TYR A 12 -14.39 -4.62 16.43
C TYR A 12 -15.13 -4.58 17.77
N ARG A 13 -15.61 -3.41 18.19
CA ARG A 13 -16.36 -3.27 19.44
C ARG A 13 -17.69 -4.06 19.40
N ALA A 14 -18.36 -4.10 18.26
CA ALA A 14 -19.57 -4.89 18.08
C ALA A 14 -19.28 -6.40 18.13
N GLN A 15 -18.30 -6.89 17.37
CA GLN A 15 -17.92 -8.31 17.38
C GLN A 15 -17.45 -8.80 18.75
N MET A 16 -16.67 -8.00 19.49
CA MET A 16 -16.27 -8.34 20.87
C MET A 16 -17.46 -8.42 21.85
N LYS A 17 -18.60 -7.83 21.50
CA LYS A 17 -19.88 -7.96 22.22
C LYS A 17 -20.77 -9.09 21.71
N GLY A 18 -20.26 -9.96 20.84
CA GLY A 18 -20.97 -11.12 20.32
C GLY A 18 -21.79 -10.88 19.05
N TRP A 19 -21.77 -9.67 18.49
CA TRP A 19 -22.46 -9.40 17.21
C TRP A 19 -21.83 -10.20 16.07
N GLN A 20 -22.67 -10.75 15.21
CA GLN A 20 -22.26 -11.53 14.05
C GLN A 20 -22.50 -10.73 12.77
N PHE A 21 -21.48 -10.61 11.93
CA PHE A 21 -21.58 -9.97 10.62
C PHE A 21 -21.71 -11.03 9.53
N LYS A 22 -22.68 -10.86 8.64
CA LYS A 22 -22.88 -11.71 7.47
C LYS A 22 -22.40 -10.97 6.21
N TYR A 23 -21.37 -11.49 5.56
CA TYR A 23 -20.92 -10.99 4.26
C TYR A 23 -21.80 -11.60 3.16
N LEU A 24 -22.32 -10.76 2.26
CA LEU A 24 -23.18 -11.19 1.15
C LEU A 24 -22.38 -11.05 -0.15
N GLU A 25 -21.77 -12.14 -0.61
CA GLU A 25 -20.86 -12.16 -1.77
C GLU A 25 -21.54 -11.69 -3.07
N ASP A 26 -22.82 -12.02 -3.23
CA ASP A 26 -23.60 -11.69 -4.43
C ASP A 26 -24.11 -10.24 -4.46
N PHE A 27 -23.88 -9.46 -3.39
CA PHE A 27 -24.36 -8.09 -3.32
C PHE A 27 -23.20 -7.09 -3.47
N SER A 28 -23.22 -6.32 -4.56
CA SER A 28 -22.21 -5.30 -4.84
C SER A 28 -22.74 -3.89 -4.62
N THR A 29 -21.89 -3.01 -4.09
CA THR A 29 -22.18 -1.58 -3.97
C THR A 29 -21.20 -0.80 -4.86
N PRO A 30 -21.67 -0.11 -5.91
CA PRO A 30 -20.80 0.67 -6.79
C PRO A 30 -20.01 1.73 -6.01
N ALA A 31 -18.71 1.84 -6.29
CA ALA A 31 -17.83 2.83 -5.69
C ALA A 31 -17.02 3.58 -6.75
N GLU A 32 -16.79 4.87 -6.53
CA GLU A 32 -15.92 5.68 -7.39
C GLU A 32 -14.47 5.58 -6.90
N LEU A 33 -13.54 5.24 -7.81
CA LEU A 33 -12.10 5.23 -7.54
C LEU A 33 -11.55 6.67 -7.57
N PRO A 34 -10.53 6.99 -6.76
CA PRO A 34 -9.91 8.30 -6.78
C PRO A 34 -9.27 8.58 -8.16
N PRO A 35 -9.68 9.64 -8.89
CA PRO A 35 -9.17 9.91 -10.23
C PRO A 35 -7.85 10.69 -10.23
N LEU A 36 -7.39 11.13 -9.05
CA LEU A 36 -6.16 11.89 -8.84
C LEU A 36 -5.22 11.09 -7.95
N VAL A 37 -3.91 11.18 -8.20
CA VAL A 37 -2.90 10.48 -7.39
C VAL A 37 -2.79 11.10 -6.00
N SER A 38 -2.97 12.41 -5.86
CA SER A 38 -3.08 13.07 -4.57
C SER A 38 -4.27 12.54 -3.74
N ALA A 39 -5.43 12.32 -4.39
CA ALA A 39 -6.61 11.75 -3.77
C ALA A 39 -6.40 10.29 -3.35
N LEU A 40 -5.74 9.49 -4.19
CA LEU A 40 -5.35 8.11 -3.88
C LEU A 40 -4.41 8.08 -2.66
N LYS A 41 -3.33 8.87 -2.68
CA LYS A 41 -2.37 8.96 -1.56
C LYS A 41 -3.04 9.39 -0.26
N SER A 42 -3.90 10.40 -0.31
CA SER A 42 -4.65 10.86 0.87
C SER A 42 -5.61 9.79 1.40
N GLN A 43 -6.29 9.05 0.51
CA GLN A 43 -7.20 7.98 0.92
C GLN A 43 -6.44 6.84 1.59
N GLN A 44 -5.35 6.37 0.98
CA GLN A 44 -4.50 5.30 1.50
C GLN A 44 -3.84 5.71 2.83
N PHE A 45 -3.35 6.94 2.93
CA PHE A 45 -2.79 7.49 4.16
C PHE A 45 -3.82 7.45 5.30
N ARG A 46 -5.06 7.89 5.03
CA ARG A 46 -6.12 7.90 6.03
C ARG A 46 -6.50 6.49 6.47
N TRP A 47 -6.64 5.55 5.54
CA TRP A 47 -6.98 4.16 5.86
C TRP A 47 -5.91 3.49 6.71
N THR A 48 -4.64 3.68 6.35
CA THR A 48 -3.53 3.06 7.07
C THR A 48 -3.30 3.70 8.44
N LYS A 49 -3.41 5.03 8.53
CA LYS A 49 -3.38 5.74 9.82
C LYS A 49 -4.55 5.36 10.72
N GLY A 50 -5.78 5.39 10.21
CA GLY A 50 -6.98 5.01 10.98
C GLY A 50 -6.94 3.53 11.41
N GLY A 51 -6.40 2.65 10.56
CA GLY A 51 -6.10 1.27 10.91
C GLY A 51 -5.15 1.16 12.11
N ALA A 52 -4.04 1.90 12.11
CA ALA A 52 -3.10 1.94 13.22
C ALA A 52 -3.69 2.53 14.51
N GLU A 53 -4.50 3.59 14.41
CA GLU A 53 -5.24 4.16 15.55
C GLU A 53 -6.23 3.14 16.14
N THR A 54 -6.96 2.44 15.27
CA THR A 54 -7.92 1.38 15.65
C THR A 54 -7.20 0.20 16.28
N ALA A 55 -6.05 -0.22 15.75
CA ALA A 55 -5.21 -1.26 16.33
C ALA A 55 -4.74 -0.87 17.73
N ARG A 56 -4.17 0.33 17.89
CA ARG A 56 -3.74 0.85 19.19
C ARG A 56 -4.89 0.85 20.22
N LYS A 57 -6.09 1.24 19.80
CA LYS A 57 -7.28 1.29 20.66
C LYS A 57 -7.81 -0.09 21.05
N ASN A 58 -7.89 -1.03 20.10
CA ASN A 58 -8.63 -2.28 20.30
C ASN A 58 -7.77 -3.50 20.60
N LEU A 59 -6.46 -3.51 20.31
CA LEU A 59 -5.63 -4.72 20.44
C LEU A 59 -5.59 -5.24 21.89
N ARG A 60 -5.40 -4.35 22.87
CA ARG A 60 -5.41 -4.72 24.30
C ARG A 60 -6.77 -5.26 24.74
N THR A 61 -7.85 -4.62 24.31
CA THR A 61 -9.22 -5.03 24.61
C THR A 61 -9.54 -6.39 24.00
N LEU A 62 -9.08 -6.65 22.76
CA LEU A 62 -9.23 -7.93 22.08
C LEU A 62 -8.59 -9.06 22.89
N PHE A 63 -7.35 -8.90 23.35
CA PHE A 63 -6.68 -9.94 24.14
C PHE A 63 -7.29 -10.14 25.52
N SER A 64 -7.92 -9.10 26.09
CA SER A 64 -8.63 -9.16 27.38
C SER A 64 -10.06 -9.71 27.27
N SER A 65 -10.59 -9.88 26.06
CA SER A 65 -11.95 -10.40 25.83
C SER A 65 -12.07 -11.90 26.17
N PRO A 66 -13.29 -12.42 26.40
CA PRO A 66 -13.52 -13.85 26.63
C PRO A 66 -13.45 -14.71 25.34
N LEU A 67 -13.05 -14.13 24.20
CA LEU A 67 -12.97 -14.83 22.92
C LEU A 67 -11.88 -15.91 22.92
N SER A 68 -12.01 -16.90 22.03
CA SER A 68 -11.00 -17.95 21.85
C SER A 68 -9.67 -17.39 21.35
N LEU A 69 -8.56 -18.07 21.65
CA LEU A 69 -7.23 -17.65 21.22
C LEU A 69 -7.13 -17.50 19.69
N SER A 70 -7.75 -18.42 18.94
CA SER A 70 -7.78 -18.34 17.47
C SER A 70 -8.42 -17.02 16.99
N VAL A 71 -9.60 -16.67 17.50
CA VAL A 71 -10.27 -15.41 17.15
C VAL A 71 -9.42 -14.19 17.53
N LYS A 72 -8.76 -14.23 18.69
CA LYS A 72 -7.84 -13.17 19.11
C LYS A 72 -6.66 -13.01 18.16
N LEU A 73 -6.05 -14.10 17.72
CA LEU A 73 -4.91 -14.06 16.79
C LEU A 73 -5.32 -13.55 15.41
N HIS A 74 -6.40 -14.08 14.82
CA HIS A 74 -6.93 -13.59 13.55
C HIS A 74 -7.31 -12.10 13.63
N GLY A 75 -8.00 -11.71 14.70
CA GLY A 75 -8.37 -10.32 14.96
C GLY A 75 -7.14 -9.41 15.13
N ALA A 76 -6.09 -9.89 15.81
CA ALA A 76 -4.85 -9.15 15.99
C ALA A 76 -4.11 -8.93 14.66
N PHE A 77 -3.94 -9.97 13.86
CA PHE A 77 -3.32 -9.86 12.53
C PHE A 77 -4.10 -8.89 11.63
N HIS A 78 -5.43 -8.92 11.67
CA HIS A 78 -6.27 -8.02 10.90
C HIS A 78 -6.22 -6.57 11.41
N LEU A 79 -6.13 -6.33 12.74
CA LEU A 79 -5.91 -4.98 13.29
C LEU A 79 -4.57 -4.39 12.83
N ILE A 80 -3.50 -5.18 12.91
CA ILE A 80 -2.15 -4.71 12.60
C ILE A 80 -1.80 -4.78 11.10
N TYR A 81 -2.71 -5.25 10.23
CA TYR A 81 -2.43 -5.49 8.81
C TYR A 81 -1.78 -4.27 8.12
N SER A 82 -2.23 -3.05 8.48
CA SER A 82 -1.71 -1.81 7.92
C SER A 82 -0.20 -1.67 8.09
N PHE A 83 0.38 -2.21 9.18
CA PHE A 83 1.83 -2.24 9.44
C PHE A 83 2.61 -2.94 8.32
N GLY A 84 1.94 -3.76 7.48
CA GLY A 84 2.51 -4.33 6.27
C GLY A 84 3.18 -3.30 5.36
N PHE A 85 2.68 -2.05 5.26
CA PHE A 85 3.37 -1.01 4.50
C PHE A 85 4.72 -0.60 5.10
N VAL A 86 4.84 -0.57 6.43
CA VAL A 86 6.11 -0.32 7.13
C VAL A 86 7.07 -1.46 6.87
N SER A 87 6.60 -2.71 6.94
CA SER A 87 7.40 -3.89 6.61
C SER A 87 7.88 -3.89 5.17
N ILE A 88 7.01 -3.52 4.21
CA ILE A 88 7.34 -3.44 2.77
C ILE A 88 8.45 -2.42 2.52
N ILE A 89 8.30 -1.18 3.00
CA ILE A 89 9.33 -0.16 2.76
C ILE A 89 10.64 -0.51 3.44
N THR A 90 10.58 -1.06 4.65
CA THR A 90 11.77 -1.50 5.40
C THR A 90 12.50 -2.61 4.65
N TYR A 91 11.77 -3.62 4.18
CA TYR A 91 12.35 -4.71 3.39
C TYR A 91 12.97 -4.22 2.08
N ALA A 92 12.27 -3.35 1.35
CA ALA A 92 12.80 -2.75 0.12
C ALA A 92 14.09 -1.96 0.41
N LEU A 93 14.08 -1.09 1.42
CA LEU A 93 15.25 -0.31 1.82
C LEU A 93 16.44 -1.19 2.22
N LEU A 94 16.20 -2.24 3.02
CA LEU A 94 17.23 -3.17 3.47
C LEU A 94 17.78 -4.04 2.34
N THR A 95 17.06 -4.20 1.23
CA THR A 95 17.54 -5.03 0.11
C THR A 95 18.89 -4.54 -0.42
N VAL A 96 19.10 -3.22 -0.53
CA VAL A 96 20.35 -2.64 -1.04
C VAL A 96 21.56 -2.94 -0.14
N PRO A 97 21.58 -2.60 1.17
CA PRO A 97 22.69 -2.95 2.04
C PRO A 97 22.88 -4.48 2.15
N LEU A 98 21.81 -5.27 2.07
CA LEU A 98 21.91 -6.73 2.07
C LEU A 98 22.66 -7.28 0.83
N LEU A 99 22.67 -6.58 -0.30
CA LEU A 99 23.53 -6.96 -1.44
C LEU A 99 25.01 -6.95 -1.04
N PHE A 100 25.44 -5.87 -0.39
CA PHE A 100 26.83 -5.72 0.06
C PHE A 100 27.17 -6.68 1.19
N VAL A 101 26.26 -6.88 2.15
CA VAL A 101 26.49 -7.84 3.24
C VAL A 101 26.68 -9.24 2.70
N LYS A 102 25.85 -9.65 1.74
CA LYS A 102 25.95 -10.97 1.12
C LYS A 102 27.27 -11.18 0.37
N GLU A 103 27.78 -10.14 -0.28
CA GLU A 103 29.04 -10.20 -1.04
C GLU A 103 30.26 -10.17 -0.12
N PHE A 104 30.32 -9.22 0.81
CA PHE A 104 31.50 -8.99 1.65
C PHE A 104 31.61 -9.91 2.87
N TYR A 105 30.51 -10.54 3.30
CA TYR A 105 30.47 -11.43 4.46
C TYR A 105 29.89 -12.81 4.11
N PRO A 106 30.67 -13.67 3.42
CA PRO A 106 30.22 -15.01 3.03
C PRO A 106 29.83 -15.93 4.19
N GLU A 107 30.29 -15.64 5.41
CA GLU A 107 29.90 -16.33 6.64
C GLU A 107 28.38 -16.36 6.87
N TYR A 108 27.65 -15.35 6.39
CA TYR A 108 26.19 -15.27 6.51
C TYR A 108 25.43 -15.96 5.37
N SER A 109 26.11 -16.67 4.46
CA SER A 109 25.49 -17.34 3.31
C SER A 109 24.36 -18.29 3.69
N PHE A 110 24.46 -18.96 4.86
CA PHE A 110 23.39 -19.82 5.37
C PHE A 110 22.13 -19.03 5.73
N LEU A 111 22.26 -17.86 6.36
CA LEU A 111 21.12 -16.98 6.67
C LEU A 111 20.42 -16.51 5.40
N PHE A 112 21.18 -16.16 4.36
CA PHE A 112 20.60 -15.79 3.06
C PHE A 112 19.85 -16.96 2.40
N LYS A 113 20.35 -18.20 2.53
CA LYS A 113 19.62 -19.40 2.05
C LYS A 113 18.30 -19.58 2.80
N ILE A 114 18.30 -19.43 4.13
CA ILE A 114 17.06 -19.49 4.93
C ILE A 114 16.10 -18.37 4.54
N SER A 115 16.59 -17.16 4.28
CA SER A 115 15.74 -16.04 3.85
C SER A 115 15.00 -16.34 2.54
N GLY A 116 15.50 -17.26 1.71
CA GLY A 116 14.80 -17.78 0.53
C GLY A 116 13.43 -18.41 0.83
N PHE A 117 13.22 -18.98 2.03
CA PHE A 117 11.91 -19.51 2.44
C PHE A 117 10.85 -18.41 2.55
N VAL A 118 11.23 -17.15 2.79
CA VAL A 118 10.31 -15.99 2.74
C VAL A 118 9.72 -15.83 1.33
N GLY A 119 10.45 -16.26 0.30
CA GLY A 119 9.95 -16.29 -1.08
C GLY A 119 8.73 -17.20 -1.27
N ILE A 120 8.57 -18.26 -0.45
CA ILE A 120 7.38 -19.12 -0.49
C ILE A 120 6.13 -18.33 -0.10
N SER A 121 6.21 -17.47 0.93
CA SER A 121 5.09 -16.61 1.31
C SER A 121 4.68 -15.67 0.19
N PHE A 122 5.65 -15.17 -0.60
CA PHE A 122 5.36 -14.37 -1.78
C PHE A 122 4.68 -15.18 -2.89
N CYS A 123 5.11 -16.41 -3.15
CA CYS A 123 4.43 -17.32 -4.09
C CYS A 123 2.98 -17.62 -3.67
N ILE A 124 2.76 -17.86 -2.37
CA ILE A 124 1.41 -18.03 -1.82
C ILE A 124 0.58 -16.77 -2.08
N TYR A 125 1.12 -15.59 -1.83
CA TYR A 125 0.43 -14.33 -2.09
C TYR A 125 0.08 -14.15 -3.59
N ILE A 126 1.00 -14.45 -4.50
CA ILE A 126 0.72 -14.44 -5.96
C ILE A 126 -0.44 -15.39 -6.29
N LEU A 127 -0.41 -16.62 -5.76
CA LEU A 127 -1.44 -17.61 -6.02
C LEU A 127 -2.82 -17.15 -5.53
N HIS A 128 -2.90 -16.53 -4.36
CA HIS A 128 -4.16 -15.98 -3.84
C HIS A 128 -4.75 -14.91 -4.77
N TYR A 129 -3.93 -13.95 -5.23
CA TYR A 129 -4.38 -12.93 -6.17
C TYR A 129 -4.69 -13.48 -7.55
N PHE A 130 -3.95 -14.49 -7.99
CA PHE A 130 -4.20 -15.19 -9.25
C PHE A 130 -5.57 -15.86 -9.24
N ILE A 131 -5.87 -16.66 -8.21
CA ILE A 131 -7.16 -17.33 -8.06
C ILE A 131 -8.30 -16.30 -8.00
N SER A 132 -8.14 -15.26 -7.18
CA SER A 132 -9.15 -14.19 -7.05
C SER A 132 -9.40 -13.46 -8.38
N TYR A 133 -8.35 -13.13 -9.12
CA TYR A 133 -8.47 -12.46 -10.42
C TYR A 133 -9.19 -13.34 -11.44
N PHE A 134 -8.84 -14.64 -11.50
CA PHE A 134 -9.43 -15.58 -12.45
C PHE A 134 -10.90 -15.87 -12.17
N HIS A 135 -11.30 -15.91 -10.90
CA HIS A 135 -12.68 -16.11 -10.46
C HIS A 135 -13.56 -14.90 -10.75
N ASN A 136 -13.08 -13.69 -10.48
CA ASN A 136 -13.90 -12.46 -10.53
C ASN A 136 -13.90 -11.77 -11.90
N THR A 137 -12.96 -12.11 -12.79
CA THR A 137 -12.87 -11.49 -14.12
C THR A 137 -13.56 -12.36 -15.17
N LYS A 138 -14.34 -11.78 -16.08
CA LYS A 138 -14.90 -12.48 -17.25
C LYS A 138 -13.91 -12.40 -18.43
N GLY A 139 -13.80 -13.45 -19.24
CA GLY A 139 -12.93 -13.45 -20.43
C GLY A 139 -12.27 -14.81 -20.70
N THR A 140 -11.54 -14.92 -21.82
CA THR A 140 -10.80 -16.14 -22.18
C THR A 140 -9.57 -16.32 -21.29
N VAL A 141 -9.19 -17.58 -21.03
CA VAL A 141 -8.05 -17.93 -20.15
C VAL A 141 -6.76 -17.24 -20.58
N GLY A 142 -6.45 -17.24 -21.88
CA GLY A 142 -5.24 -16.58 -22.40
C GLY A 142 -5.21 -15.07 -22.16
N LYS A 143 -6.33 -14.37 -22.38
CA LYS A 143 -6.43 -12.92 -22.13
C LYS A 143 -6.31 -12.60 -20.65
N LYS A 144 -6.94 -13.40 -19.77
CA LYS A 144 -6.82 -13.27 -18.31
C LYS A 144 -5.38 -13.44 -17.85
N LEU A 145 -4.71 -14.49 -18.32
CA LEU A 145 -3.33 -14.79 -17.96
C LEU A 145 -2.40 -13.65 -18.39
N TYR A 146 -2.50 -13.21 -19.64
CA TYR A 146 -1.74 -12.08 -20.15
C TYR A 146 -1.98 -10.84 -19.29
N SER A 147 -3.24 -10.47 -19.06
CA SER A 147 -3.60 -9.30 -18.25
C SER A 147 -3.03 -9.39 -16.83
N PHE A 148 -3.13 -10.55 -16.17
CA PHE A 148 -2.59 -10.76 -14.83
C PHE A 148 -1.06 -10.62 -14.80
N LEU A 149 -0.34 -11.23 -15.75
CA LEU A 149 1.12 -11.19 -15.80
C LEU A 149 1.67 -9.76 -15.95
N PHE A 150 0.94 -8.86 -16.63
CA PHE A 150 1.33 -7.46 -16.73
C PHE A 150 0.79 -6.61 -15.57
N GLN A 151 -0.47 -6.78 -15.17
CA GLN A 151 -1.10 -5.95 -14.15
C GLN A 151 -0.58 -6.24 -12.75
N PHE A 152 -0.32 -7.51 -12.41
CA PHE A 152 0.06 -7.88 -11.05
C PHE A 152 1.41 -7.29 -10.63
N PRO A 153 2.52 -7.39 -11.40
CA PRO A 153 3.77 -6.72 -11.04
C PRO A 153 3.63 -5.20 -10.91
N LEU A 154 2.84 -4.56 -11.77
CA LEU A 154 2.58 -3.12 -11.70
C LEU A 154 1.76 -2.76 -10.46
N PHE A 155 0.78 -3.59 -10.11
CA PHE A 155 -0.01 -3.47 -8.89
C PHE A 155 0.88 -3.53 -7.65
N ILE A 156 1.77 -4.53 -7.54
CA ILE A 156 2.70 -4.63 -6.41
C ILE A 156 3.67 -3.44 -6.38
N SER A 157 4.19 -3.03 -7.54
CA SER A 157 5.04 -1.86 -7.66
C SER A 157 4.34 -0.60 -7.15
N LEU A 158 3.07 -0.38 -7.52
CA LEU A 158 2.27 0.75 -7.01
C LEU A 158 2.14 0.73 -5.49
N PHE A 159 1.87 -0.43 -4.88
CA PHE A 159 1.79 -0.57 -3.42
C PHE A 159 3.13 -0.32 -2.72
N ILE A 160 4.25 -0.74 -3.33
CA ILE A 160 5.59 -0.39 -2.84
C ILE A 160 5.82 1.13 -2.97
N GLY A 161 5.42 1.77 -4.07
CA GLY A 161 5.53 3.22 -4.22
C GLY A 161 4.73 4.02 -3.20
N LEU A 162 3.54 3.53 -2.82
CA LEU A 162 2.68 4.15 -1.79
C LEU A 162 3.15 3.88 -0.36
N SER A 163 4.09 2.94 -0.18
CA SER A 163 4.53 2.49 1.14
C SER A 163 5.14 3.61 1.99
N LEU A 164 5.81 4.60 1.39
CA LEU A 164 6.41 5.72 2.12
C LEU A 164 5.34 6.57 2.81
N SER A 165 4.39 7.10 2.06
CA SER A 165 3.32 7.94 2.62
C SER A 165 2.48 7.18 3.64
N ASN A 166 2.16 5.91 3.34
CA ASN A 166 1.37 5.08 4.25
C ASN A 166 2.12 4.77 5.54
N SER A 167 3.42 4.47 5.47
CA SER A 167 4.25 4.22 6.65
C SER A 167 4.29 5.43 7.59
N VAL A 168 4.38 6.64 7.03
CA VAL A 168 4.28 7.87 7.82
C VAL A 168 2.93 7.95 8.53
N GLY A 169 1.83 7.64 7.83
CA GLY A 169 0.48 7.60 8.42
C GLY A 169 0.36 6.59 9.55
N ILE A 170 0.89 5.39 9.36
CA ILE A 170 0.87 4.30 10.35
C ILE A 170 1.65 4.69 11.60
N ILE A 171 2.87 5.21 11.44
CA ILE A 171 3.71 5.65 12.56
C ILE A 171 2.99 6.76 13.34
N GLN A 172 2.40 7.75 12.65
CA GLN A 172 1.61 8.79 13.30
C GLN A 172 0.41 8.22 14.07
N GLY A 173 -0.29 7.23 13.51
CA GLY A 173 -1.43 6.58 14.15
C GLY A 173 -1.04 5.85 15.44
N TYR A 174 0.04 5.07 15.42
CA TYR A 174 0.57 4.41 16.62
C TYR A 174 1.08 5.41 17.66
N LEU A 175 1.72 6.51 17.25
CA LEU A 175 2.14 7.59 18.15
C LEU A 175 0.96 8.43 18.68
N GLY A 176 -0.22 8.34 18.08
CA GLY A 176 -1.40 9.12 18.49
C GLY A 176 -1.44 10.56 18.01
N ILE A 177 -0.64 10.89 17.00
CA ILE A 177 -0.62 12.23 16.42
C ILE A 177 -1.94 12.44 15.67
N LYS A 178 -2.77 13.36 16.17
CA LYS A 178 -4.05 13.68 15.52
C LYS A 178 -3.83 14.44 14.22
N SER A 179 -4.58 14.08 13.18
CA SER A 179 -4.60 14.81 11.90
C SER A 179 -6.04 15.00 11.43
N GLY A 180 -6.30 16.11 10.74
CA GLY A 180 -7.62 16.37 10.15
C GLY A 180 -8.00 15.35 9.08
N PHE A 181 -9.30 15.12 8.93
CA PHE A 181 -9.85 14.27 7.88
C PHE A 181 -9.85 15.03 6.55
N VAL A 182 -8.86 14.75 5.70
CA VAL A 182 -8.84 15.27 4.32
C VAL A 182 -9.81 14.42 3.49
N ARG A 183 -10.85 15.06 2.92
CA ARG A 183 -11.89 14.36 2.15
C ARG A 183 -11.33 13.89 0.81
N THR A 184 -11.66 12.65 0.44
CA THR A 184 -11.45 12.17 -0.93
C THR A 184 -12.54 12.77 -1.82
N PRO A 185 -12.18 13.54 -2.86
CA PRO A 185 -13.17 14.13 -3.75
C PRO A 185 -13.88 13.03 -4.55
N LYS A 186 -15.20 13.17 -4.71
CA LYS A 186 -16.04 12.34 -5.58
C LYS A 186 -16.47 13.21 -6.75
N PHE A 187 -16.14 12.80 -7.96
CA PHE A 187 -16.31 13.64 -9.16
C PHE A 187 -17.48 13.21 -10.03
N ASN A 188 -18.11 12.08 -9.71
CA ASN A 188 -19.14 11.47 -10.55
C ASN A 188 -18.68 11.43 -12.02
N SER A 189 -17.46 10.93 -12.23
CA SER A 189 -16.70 11.04 -13.48
C SER A 189 -17.38 10.47 -14.73
N LEU A 190 -18.45 9.69 -14.55
CA LEU A 190 -19.34 9.22 -15.62
C LEU A 190 -20.08 10.37 -16.33
N HIS A 191 -20.40 11.46 -15.62
CA HIS A 191 -21.16 12.59 -16.18
C HIS A 191 -20.36 13.86 -16.44
N ASN A 192 -19.16 14.03 -15.86
CA ASN A 192 -18.42 15.30 -16.00
C ASN A 192 -16.89 15.13 -16.06
N LYS A 193 -16.37 14.90 -17.28
CA LYS A 193 -14.92 14.78 -17.54
C LYS A 193 -14.15 16.10 -17.32
N ASN A 194 -14.81 17.26 -17.43
CA ASN A 194 -14.16 18.58 -17.37
C ASN A 194 -14.00 19.13 -15.94
N GLY A 195 -14.72 18.59 -14.94
CA GLY A 195 -14.67 19.04 -13.55
C GLY A 195 -13.43 18.58 -12.76
N LEU A 196 -12.66 17.63 -13.28
CA LEU A 196 -11.51 17.03 -12.60
C LEU A 196 -10.38 18.03 -12.35
N MET A 197 -10.08 18.90 -13.32
CA MET A 197 -8.96 19.84 -13.26
C MET A 197 -9.28 21.16 -12.54
N LYS A 198 -10.56 21.55 -12.45
CA LYS A 198 -11.01 22.78 -11.75
C LYS A 198 -11.21 22.60 -10.24
N SER A 199 -10.95 21.41 -9.70
CA SER A 199 -11.29 21.12 -8.30
C SER A 199 -10.35 21.79 -7.31
N LYS A 200 -10.91 22.27 -6.19
CA LYS A 200 -10.16 22.77 -5.01
C LYS A 200 -9.18 21.74 -4.43
N TYR A 201 -9.29 20.47 -4.84
CA TYR A 201 -8.60 19.32 -4.25
C TYR A 201 -7.34 18.87 -5.01
N ALA A 202 -7.14 19.30 -6.26
CA ALA A 202 -5.87 19.03 -6.95
C ALA A 202 -4.74 19.83 -6.28
N ASN A 203 -3.68 19.17 -5.84
CA ASN A 203 -2.63 19.82 -5.04
C ASN A 203 -1.68 20.63 -5.93
N THR A 204 -1.41 21.89 -5.59
CA THR A 204 -0.53 22.78 -6.37
C THR A 204 0.93 22.72 -5.95
N LYS A 205 1.23 22.13 -4.78
CA LYS A 205 2.58 22.09 -4.23
C LYS A 205 3.08 20.66 -4.15
N VAL A 206 4.29 20.46 -4.66
CA VAL A 206 5.04 19.21 -4.48
C VAL A 206 5.25 19.01 -2.99
N ASN A 207 4.70 17.92 -2.46
CA ASN A 207 4.86 17.54 -1.06
C ASN A 207 6.34 17.21 -0.80
N TRP A 208 6.88 17.53 0.39
CA TRP A 208 8.23 17.12 0.78
C TRP A 208 8.44 15.61 0.67
N LEU A 209 7.37 14.81 0.89
CA LEU A 209 7.41 13.37 0.67
C LEU A 209 7.75 13.01 -0.79
N THR A 210 7.34 13.83 -1.76
CA THR A 210 7.67 13.60 -3.18
C THR A 210 9.14 13.87 -3.49
N LEU A 211 9.82 14.72 -2.71
CA LEU A 211 11.28 14.83 -2.79
C LEU A 211 11.96 13.55 -2.29
N ILE A 212 11.45 12.95 -1.20
CA ILE A 212 11.97 11.67 -0.70
C ILE A 212 11.68 10.54 -1.70
N GLU A 213 10.51 10.52 -2.33
CA GLU A 213 10.21 9.60 -3.42
C GLU A 213 11.27 9.71 -4.53
N ALA A 214 11.69 10.93 -4.90
CA ALA A 214 12.77 11.13 -5.87
C ALA A 214 14.12 10.55 -5.41
N LEU A 215 14.51 10.79 -4.15
CA LEU A 215 15.73 10.21 -3.58
C LEU A 215 15.70 8.68 -3.58
N LEU A 216 14.54 8.09 -3.27
CA LEU A 216 14.35 6.64 -3.30
C LEU A 216 14.48 6.06 -4.71
N ILE A 217 14.07 6.78 -5.76
CA ILE A 217 14.31 6.36 -7.16
C ILE A 217 15.81 6.20 -7.40
N PHE A 218 16.62 7.19 -7.03
CA PHE A 218 18.08 7.10 -7.18
C PHE A 218 18.69 5.99 -6.32
N TYR A 219 18.19 5.82 -5.10
CA TYR A 219 18.63 4.75 -4.20
C TYR A 219 18.36 3.34 -4.79
N PHE A 220 17.16 3.10 -5.32
CA PHE A 220 16.83 1.81 -5.94
C PHE A 220 17.49 1.62 -7.30
N LEU A 221 17.73 2.69 -8.06
CA LEU A 221 18.56 2.64 -9.26
C LEU A 221 19.99 2.21 -8.94
N PHE A 222 20.58 2.79 -7.90
CA PHE A 222 21.87 2.37 -7.38
C PHE A 222 21.83 0.88 -6.99
N GLY A 223 20.83 0.46 -6.21
CA GLY A 223 20.64 -0.95 -5.86
C GLY A 223 20.55 -1.90 -7.06
N LEU A 224 19.86 -1.50 -8.13
CA LEU A 224 19.78 -2.28 -9.37
C LEU A 224 21.15 -2.43 -10.03
N ILE A 225 21.90 -1.34 -10.15
CA ILE A 225 23.27 -1.37 -10.71
C ILE A 225 24.15 -2.32 -9.89
N GLN A 226 24.09 -2.23 -8.56
CA GLN A 226 24.85 -3.10 -7.65
C GLN A 226 24.43 -4.56 -7.76
N ALA A 227 23.13 -4.85 -7.93
CA ALA A 227 22.64 -6.21 -8.12
C ALA A 227 23.21 -6.86 -9.38
N PHE A 228 23.36 -6.11 -10.48
CA PHE A 228 24.03 -6.57 -11.69
C PHE A 228 25.54 -6.74 -11.49
N TYR A 229 26.18 -5.80 -10.81
CA TYR A 229 27.61 -5.84 -10.52
C TYR A 229 28.00 -7.09 -9.70
N PHE A 230 27.27 -7.37 -8.62
CA PHE A 230 27.47 -8.56 -7.77
C PHE A 230 26.83 -9.85 -8.34
N LYS A 231 26.25 -9.80 -9.55
CA LYS A 231 25.53 -10.94 -10.18
C LYS A 231 24.44 -11.55 -9.28
N ASN A 232 23.84 -10.74 -8.40
CA ASN A 232 22.79 -11.18 -7.48
C ASN A 232 21.40 -10.95 -8.09
N TYR A 233 21.01 -11.83 -9.00
CA TYR A 233 19.75 -11.73 -9.72
C TYR A 233 18.51 -12.00 -8.85
N GLY A 234 18.67 -12.66 -7.70
CA GLY A 234 17.57 -12.96 -6.78
C GLY A 234 16.91 -11.71 -6.17
N SER A 235 17.67 -10.62 -6.01
CA SER A 235 17.18 -9.35 -5.48
C SER A 235 16.58 -8.43 -6.55
N LEU A 236 16.74 -8.74 -7.84
CA LEU A 236 16.24 -7.89 -8.92
C LEU A 236 14.72 -7.68 -8.90
N PRO A 237 13.86 -8.70 -8.65
CA PRO A 237 12.42 -8.50 -8.69
C PRO A 237 11.94 -7.41 -7.72
N ILE A 238 12.41 -7.45 -6.46
CA ILE A 238 12.02 -6.44 -5.46
C ILE A 238 12.60 -5.06 -5.79
N LEU A 239 13.85 -4.98 -6.25
CA LEU A 239 14.49 -3.71 -6.62
C LEU A 239 13.83 -3.07 -7.84
N LEU A 240 13.46 -3.87 -8.84
CA LEU A 240 12.76 -3.41 -10.04
C LEU A 240 11.35 -2.92 -9.70
N MET A 241 10.62 -3.66 -8.87
CA MET A 241 9.29 -3.24 -8.42
C MET A 241 9.34 -1.98 -7.55
N ALA A 242 10.34 -1.87 -6.66
CA ALA A 242 10.55 -0.67 -5.86
C ALA A 242 10.91 0.54 -6.73
N PHE A 243 11.89 0.41 -7.62
CA PHE A 243 12.27 1.46 -8.57
C PHE A 243 11.07 1.91 -9.40
N THR A 244 10.36 0.96 -10.03
CA THR A 244 9.17 1.24 -10.85
C THR A 244 8.07 1.91 -10.03
N GLY A 245 7.80 1.40 -8.83
CA GLY A 245 6.77 1.90 -7.94
C GLY A 245 6.98 3.35 -7.51
N PHE A 246 8.17 3.66 -6.99
CA PHE A 246 8.50 5.03 -6.60
C PHE A 246 8.56 5.97 -7.82
N ASN A 247 9.06 5.49 -8.96
CA ASN A 247 9.09 6.25 -10.20
C ASN A 247 7.67 6.60 -10.68
N MET A 248 6.75 5.63 -10.68
CA MET A 248 5.33 5.85 -11.01
C MET A 248 4.68 6.89 -10.09
N ILE A 249 4.77 6.71 -8.78
CA ILE A 249 4.14 7.63 -7.81
C ILE A 249 4.72 9.05 -7.93
N PHE A 250 6.04 9.17 -8.10
CA PHE A 250 6.71 10.45 -8.29
C PHE A 250 6.22 11.16 -9.55
N TRP A 251 6.30 10.52 -10.72
CA TRP A 251 5.93 11.17 -11.98
C TRP A 251 4.45 11.48 -12.07
N LEU A 252 3.58 10.61 -11.56
CA LEU A 252 2.15 10.91 -11.49
C LEU A 252 1.87 12.10 -10.57
N SER A 253 2.60 12.23 -9.45
CA SER A 253 2.48 13.39 -8.56
C SER A 253 2.96 14.69 -9.23
N ILE A 254 4.05 14.63 -10.01
CA ILE A 254 4.56 15.78 -10.78
C ILE A 254 3.63 16.17 -11.92
N ASP A 255 3.13 15.20 -12.70
CA ASP A 255 2.20 15.44 -13.81
C ASP A 255 0.88 16.07 -13.31
N GLU A 256 0.34 15.56 -12.21
CA GLU A 256 -0.85 16.15 -11.56
C GLU A 256 -0.59 17.61 -11.14
N SER A 257 0.56 17.88 -10.52
CA SER A 257 0.94 19.23 -10.10
C SER A 257 1.09 20.20 -11.28
N ARG A 258 1.60 19.74 -12.43
CA ARG A 258 1.78 20.55 -13.65
C ARG A 258 0.46 20.83 -14.37
N LYS A 259 -0.44 19.84 -14.46
CA LYS A 259 -1.72 19.98 -15.16
C LYS A 259 -2.62 21.04 -14.53
N LYS A 260 -2.52 21.26 -13.21
CA LYS A 260 -3.30 22.32 -12.54
C LYS A 260 -2.73 23.73 -12.76
N SER A 261 -1.41 23.89 -12.86
CA SER A 261 -0.81 25.22 -13.10
C SER A 261 -1.12 25.80 -14.49
N LEU A 262 -1.56 24.95 -15.43
CA LEU A 262 -1.93 25.34 -16.80
C LEU A 262 -3.42 25.69 -16.94
N VAL A 263 -4.25 25.50 -15.90
CA VAL A 263 -5.66 25.90 -15.90
C VAL A 263 -5.76 27.29 -15.28
N PRO A 264 -6.18 28.33 -16.03
CA PRO A 264 -6.40 29.65 -15.46
C PRO A 264 -7.43 29.53 -14.33
N LEU A 265 -7.10 30.10 -13.17
CA LEU A 265 -8.08 30.39 -12.13
C LEU A 265 -9.03 31.44 -12.73
N HIS A 266 -10.14 31.01 -13.30
CA HIS A 266 -11.27 31.91 -13.49
C HIS A 266 -11.95 32.02 -12.13
N ASP A 267 -11.73 33.16 -11.48
CA ASP A 267 -12.48 33.65 -10.33
C ASP A 267 -13.97 33.78 -10.64
#